data_AF-A0AAN9CZP2-F1
#
_entry.id   AF-A0AAN9CZP2-F1
#
_cell.length_a   1.000
_cell.length_b   1.000
_cell.length_c   1.000
_cell.angle_alpha   90.00
_cell.angle_beta   90.00
_cell.angle_gamma   90.00
#
_symmetry.space_group_name_H-M   'P 1'
#
loop_
_entity.id
_entity.type
_entity.pdbx_description
1 polymer ?
#
loop_
_entity_poly.entity_id
_entity_poly.type
_entity_poly.pdbx_seq_one_letter_code
_entity_poly.pdbx_strand_id
1 'polypeptide(L)'
;MRRSAAKSRGDKSRTDSGSVNAAPPPHSVQPVEAVDIVPGLLTESTWTSMLSKEEGEDAVVDIIAELMDRLMDRCYQVYLKRQLIPFSVWWAQNNLVETIECLLLRRDEGDDPEREPFWQEDPEPHPCAIDAWAEGCVPVLHSAQQ
;
A
#
# COMPACT_ATOMS: atom_id res chain seq x y z
N MET A 1 -32.14 -38.76 8.42
CA MET A 1 -33.23 -39.75 8.68
C MET A 1 -33.92 -40.14 7.37
N ARG A 2 -33.79 -41.40 6.94
CA ARG A 2 -34.67 -42.22 6.06
C ARG A 2 -34.02 -43.64 6.09
N ARG A 3 -34.46 -44.60 6.93
CA ARG A 3 -35.62 -45.54 6.82
C ARG A 3 -35.56 -46.34 5.49
N SER A 4 -35.59 -47.68 5.40
CA SER A 4 -35.88 -48.77 6.35
C SER A 4 -35.62 -50.16 5.70
N ALA A 5 -35.48 -51.20 6.55
CA ALA A 5 -36.03 -52.58 6.46
C ALA A 5 -35.65 -53.51 5.28
N ALA A 6 -35.74 -54.86 5.33
CA ALA A 6 -35.77 -55.92 6.34
C ALA A 6 -35.98 -57.25 5.56
N LYS A 7 -35.35 -58.36 5.94
CA LYS A 7 -35.79 -59.77 5.67
C LYS A 7 -34.76 -60.72 6.33
N SER A 8 -34.97 -61.33 7.51
CA SER A 8 -35.97 -62.30 8.00
C SER A 8 -35.89 -63.72 7.42
N ARG A 9 -35.55 -64.65 8.34
CA ARG A 9 -35.96 -66.06 8.52
C ARG A 9 -35.10 -67.18 7.94
N GLY A 10 -34.75 -68.12 8.83
CA GLY A 10 -34.33 -69.48 8.51
C GLY A 10 -33.73 -70.23 9.70
N ASP A 11 -34.58 -70.72 10.60
CA ASP A 11 -34.28 -71.63 11.72
C ASP A 11 -33.71 -72.98 11.26
N LYS A 12 -32.69 -73.50 11.96
CA LYS A 12 -32.66 -74.90 12.42
C LYS A 12 -31.42 -75.22 13.29
N SER A 13 -31.68 -75.43 14.58
CA SER A 13 -30.77 -76.13 15.49
C SER A 13 -30.54 -77.58 15.06
N ARG A 14 -29.30 -78.05 15.13
CA ARG A 14 -28.94 -79.43 15.46
C ARG A 14 -27.65 -79.46 16.27
N THR A 15 -27.76 -79.91 17.51
CA THR A 15 -26.67 -80.43 18.34
C THR A 15 -26.21 -81.76 17.75
N ASP A 16 -24.91 -81.98 17.57
CA ASP A 16 -24.29 -83.22 18.02
C ASP A 16 -22.76 -83.09 18.13
N SER A 17 -22.27 -83.88 19.06
CA SER A 17 -20.99 -84.11 19.69
C SER A 17 -19.73 -84.27 18.80
N GLY A 18 -18.63 -83.74 19.35
CA GLY A 18 -17.39 -84.48 19.58
C GLY A 18 -16.57 -84.95 18.38
N SER A 19 -15.51 -84.22 18.06
CA SER A 19 -14.24 -84.85 17.69
C SER A 19 -13.07 -83.90 17.93
N VAL A 20 -12.08 -84.42 18.64
CA VAL A 20 -10.82 -83.80 19.02
C VAL A 20 -10.05 -83.42 17.75
N ASN A 21 -9.82 -82.13 17.52
CA ASN A 21 -8.78 -81.68 16.59
C ASN A 21 -8.07 -80.46 17.18
N ALA A 22 -6.75 -80.57 17.21
CA ALA A 22 -5.82 -79.60 17.77
C ALA A 22 -6.11 -78.18 17.28
N ALA A 23 -6.03 -77.22 18.20
CA ALA A 23 -6.14 -75.81 17.88
C ALA A 23 -5.11 -75.43 16.79
N PRO A 24 -5.49 -74.64 15.77
CA PRO A 24 -4.50 -73.98 14.93
C PRO A 24 -3.65 -73.05 15.83
N PRO A 25 -2.35 -72.88 15.55
CA PRO A 25 -1.58 -71.86 16.25
C PRO A 25 -2.29 -70.51 16.11
N PRO A 26 -2.25 -69.63 17.14
CA PRO A 26 -2.78 -68.29 17.00
C PRO A 26 -2.12 -67.68 15.77
N HIS A 27 -2.94 -67.24 14.81
CA HIS A 27 -2.49 -66.47 13.67
C HIS A 27 -1.51 -65.43 14.21
N SER A 28 -0.25 -65.54 13.80
CA SER A 28 0.72 -64.50 14.06
C SER A 28 0.06 -63.21 13.61
N VAL A 29 -0.18 -62.31 14.57
CA VAL A 29 -0.40 -60.91 14.24
C VAL A 29 0.92 -60.50 13.61
N GLN A 30 1.05 -60.73 12.29
CA GLN A 30 2.16 -60.19 11.55
C GLN A 30 2.11 -58.70 11.85
N PRO A 31 3.19 -58.12 12.41
CA PRO A 31 3.29 -56.67 12.46
C PRO A 31 3.04 -56.22 11.04
N VAL A 32 2.07 -55.31 10.85
CA VAL A 32 1.89 -54.60 9.58
C VAL A 32 3.31 -54.24 9.14
N GLU A 33 3.80 -54.83 8.05
CA GLU A 33 5.17 -54.63 7.60
C GLU A 33 5.32 -53.13 7.37
N ALA A 34 5.93 -52.45 8.34
CA ALA A 34 6.27 -51.06 8.19
C ALA A 34 7.25 -51.04 7.02
N VAL A 35 6.82 -50.46 5.90
CA VAL A 35 7.67 -50.33 4.73
C VAL A 35 8.81 -49.41 5.14
N ASP A 36 9.97 -50.02 5.36
CA ASP A 36 11.19 -49.32 5.70
C ASP A 36 11.76 -48.73 4.41
N ILE A 37 11.82 -47.40 4.33
CA ILE A 37 12.52 -46.69 3.26
C ILE A 37 14.03 -46.82 3.49
N VAL A 38 14.45 -46.70 4.76
CA VAL A 38 15.81 -47.01 5.21
C VAL A 38 15.68 -48.03 6.35
N PRO A 39 16.22 -49.26 6.19
CA PRO A 39 16.06 -50.34 7.15
C PRO A 39 16.37 -49.90 8.59
N GLY A 40 15.40 -50.04 9.50
CA GLY A 40 15.55 -49.75 10.93
C GLY A 40 15.80 -48.27 11.29
N LEU A 41 15.77 -47.35 10.33
CA LEU A 41 16.06 -45.92 10.53
C LEU A 41 14.90 -45.03 10.11
N LEU A 42 14.20 -45.34 9.02
CA LEU A 42 13.13 -44.52 8.49
C LEU A 42 12.02 -45.38 7.88
N THR A 43 10.84 -45.29 8.50
CA THR A 43 9.61 -45.90 7.96
C THR A 43 8.92 -44.94 6.99
N GLU A 44 8.17 -45.48 6.02
CA GLU A 44 7.35 -44.70 5.09
C GLU A 44 6.35 -43.79 5.80
N SER A 45 5.76 -44.24 6.91
CA SER A 45 4.84 -43.44 7.72
C SER A 45 5.51 -42.22 8.36
N THR A 46 6.77 -42.36 8.78
CA THR A 46 7.55 -41.27 9.36
C THR A 46 7.94 -40.27 8.28
N TRP A 47 8.38 -40.75 7.11
CA TRP A 47 8.70 -39.91 5.96
C TRP A 47 7.50 -39.11 5.46
N THR A 48 6.37 -39.75 5.24
CA THR A 48 5.13 -39.09 4.81
C THR A 48 4.63 -38.09 5.84
N SER A 49 4.76 -38.39 7.14
CA SER A 49 4.46 -37.43 8.20
C SER A 49 5.39 -36.22 8.15
N MET A 50 6.69 -36.39 7.92
CA MET A 50 7.63 -35.27 7.77
C MET A 50 7.27 -34.38 6.57
N LEU A 51 6.97 -34.98 5.41
CA LEU A 51 6.60 -34.24 4.22
C LEU A 51 5.28 -33.48 4.41
N SER A 52 4.28 -34.11 5.03
CA SER A 52 3.01 -33.43 5.35
C SER A 52 3.18 -32.27 6.34
N LYS A 53 4.17 -32.37 7.23
CA LYS A 53 4.50 -31.31 8.17
C LYS A 53 5.17 -30.15 7.45
N GLU A 54 6.14 -30.43 6.58
CA GLU A 54 6.82 -29.41 5.75
C GLU A 54 5.80 -28.64 4.89
N GLU A 55 4.91 -29.33 4.19
CA GLU A 55 3.83 -28.70 3.41
C GLU A 55 2.91 -27.83 4.28
N GLY A 56 2.61 -28.28 5.50
CA GLY A 56 1.85 -27.49 6.46
C GLY A 56 2.58 -26.24 6.94
N GLU A 57 3.91 -26.33 7.12
CA GLU A 57 4.75 -25.18 7.48
C GLU A 57 4.80 -24.15 6.35
N ASP A 58 4.98 -24.59 5.11
CA ASP A 58 4.95 -23.72 3.92
C ASP A 58 3.59 -22.99 3.78
N ALA A 59 2.49 -23.72 3.96
CA ALA A 59 1.16 -23.12 3.94
C ALA A 59 0.98 -22.06 5.04
N VAL A 60 1.54 -22.27 6.23
CA VAL A 60 1.51 -21.27 7.31
C VAL A 60 2.33 -20.03 6.93
N VAL A 61 3.48 -20.20 6.29
CA VAL A 61 4.31 -19.08 5.82
C VAL A 61 3.53 -18.22 4.82
N ASP A 62 2.85 -18.84 3.85
CA ASP A 62 2.05 -18.13 2.87
C ASP A 62 0.88 -17.37 3.51
N ILE A 63 0.17 -17.99 4.45
CA ILE A 63 -0.93 -17.35 5.19
C ILE A 63 -0.42 -16.14 5.98
N ILE A 64 0.72 -16.27 6.66
CA ILE A 64 1.31 -15.17 7.44
C ILE A 64 1.74 -14.04 6.49
N ALA A 65 2.34 -14.37 5.35
CA ALA A 65 2.75 -13.38 4.37
C ALA A 65 1.55 -12.58 3.83
N GLU A 66 0.47 -13.27 3.42
CA GLU A 66 -0.76 -12.60 2.95
C GLU A 66 -1.39 -11.74 4.05
N LEU A 67 -1.46 -12.26 5.28
CA LEU A 67 -2.00 -11.52 6.41
C LEU A 67 -1.20 -10.24 6.68
N MET A 68 0.14 -10.33 6.63
CA MET A 68 1.00 -9.19 6.86
C MET A 68 0.86 -8.14 5.78
N ASP A 69 0.78 -8.55 4.51
CA ASP A 69 0.59 -7.64 3.39
C ASP A 69 -0.73 -6.87 3.53
N ARG A 70 -1.82 -7.59 3.82
CA ARG A 70 -3.15 -6.99 4.04
C ARG A 70 -3.19 -6.06 5.25
N LEU A 71 -2.50 -6.42 6.33
CA LEU A 71 -2.41 -5.59 7.52
C LEU A 71 -1.62 -4.32 7.24
N MET A 72 -0.50 -4.42 6.52
CA MET A 72 0.31 -3.27 6.13
C MET A 72 -0.46 -2.31 5.23
N ASP A 73 -1.14 -2.82 4.19
CA ASP A 73 -2.00 -1.99 3.34
C ASP A 73 -3.09 -1.30 4.17
N ARG A 74 -3.80 -2.05 5.02
CA ARG A 74 -4.87 -1.47 5.83
C ARG A 74 -4.38 -0.40 6.79
N CYS A 75 -3.24 -0.63 7.46
CA CYS A 75 -2.60 0.34 8.33
C CYS A 75 -2.22 1.61 7.57
N TYR A 76 -1.65 1.45 6.38
CA TYR A 76 -1.28 2.57 5.52
C TYR A 76 -2.49 3.38 5.07
N GLN A 77 -3.59 2.72 4.66
CA GLN A 77 -4.84 3.40 4.30
C GLN A 77 -5.44 4.19 5.49
N VAL A 78 -5.40 3.63 6.69
CA VAL A 78 -5.85 4.34 7.90
C VAL A 78 -4.95 5.53 8.20
N TYR A 79 -3.64 5.37 8.06
CA TYR A 79 -2.67 6.45 8.22
C TYR A 79 -2.94 7.60 7.23
N LEU A 80 -3.11 7.32 5.94
CA LEU A 80 -3.41 8.33 4.92
C LEU A 80 -4.70 9.09 5.24
N LYS A 81 -5.77 8.39 5.63
CA LYS A 81 -7.03 9.02 6.04
C LYS A 81 -6.87 9.94 7.24
N ARG A 82 -6.04 9.56 8.21
CA ARG A 82 -5.73 10.40 9.38
C ARG A 82 -4.89 11.62 9.03
N GLN A 83 -3.98 11.48 8.06
CA GLN A 83 -3.09 12.57 7.64
C GLN A 83 -3.72 13.53 6.63
N LEU A 84 -4.77 13.10 5.91
CA LEU A 84 -5.39 13.91 4.85
C LEU A 84 -5.77 15.31 5.33
N ILE A 85 -6.55 15.42 6.40
CA ILE A 85 -7.02 16.72 6.90
C ILE A 85 -5.85 17.57 7.42
N PRO A 86 -4.98 17.09 8.35
CA PRO A 86 -3.83 17.86 8.80
C PRO A 86 -2.94 18.35 7.66
N PHE A 87 -2.64 17.48 6.70
CA PHE A 87 -1.82 17.81 5.54
C PHE A 87 -2.49 18.86 4.66
N SER A 88 -3.77 18.69 4.32
CA SER A 88 -4.50 19.65 3.48
C SER A 88 -4.61 21.02 4.13
N VAL A 89 -4.85 21.08 5.44
CA VAL A 89 -4.90 22.34 6.19
C VAL A 89 -3.54 23.02 6.20
N TRP A 90 -2.48 22.27 6.55
CA TRP A 90 -1.10 22.78 6.52
C TRP A 90 -0.74 23.29 5.12
N TRP A 91 -1.02 22.51 4.08
CA TRP A 91 -0.71 22.89 2.70
C TRP A 91 -1.47 24.16 2.28
N ALA A 92 -2.78 24.23 2.55
CA ALA A 92 -3.59 25.39 2.22
C ALA A 92 -3.12 26.65 2.96
N GLN A 93 -2.77 26.52 4.25
CA GLN A 93 -2.26 27.63 5.04
C GLN A 93 -0.96 28.19 4.43
N ASN A 94 0.03 27.33 4.16
CA ASN A 94 1.31 27.78 3.62
C ASN A 94 1.14 28.41 2.23
N ASN A 95 0.34 27.77 1.37
CA ASN A 95 0.15 28.27 0.01
C ASN A 95 -0.62 29.61 0.00
N LEU A 96 -1.59 29.80 0.89
CA LEU A 96 -2.28 31.09 1.03
C LEU A 96 -1.33 32.18 1.50
N VAL A 97 -0.47 31.90 2.49
CA VAL A 97 0.51 32.87 2.97
C VAL A 97 1.46 33.27 1.85
N GLU A 98 2.05 32.30 1.15
CA GLU A 98 2.96 32.54 0.02
C GLU A 98 2.26 33.34 -1.10
N THR A 99 1.02 32.98 -1.43
CA THR A 99 0.23 33.70 -2.44
C THR A 99 -0.01 35.15 -2.02
N ILE A 100 -0.36 35.40 -0.76
CA ILE A 100 -0.57 36.75 -0.25
C ILE A 100 0.74 37.54 -0.27
N GLU A 101 1.87 36.95 0.10
CA GLU A 101 3.18 37.60 0.05
C GLU A 101 3.58 37.98 -1.38
N CYS A 102 3.24 37.15 -2.38
CA CYS A 102 3.48 37.48 -3.79
C CYS A 102 2.53 38.55 -4.33
N LEU A 103 1.24 38.52 -3.97
CA LEU A 103 0.23 39.44 -4.49
C LEU A 103 0.25 40.79 -3.79
N LEU A 104 0.53 40.80 -2.49
CA LEU A 104 0.69 42.00 -1.69
C LEU A 104 2.19 42.28 -1.54
N LEU A 105 2.76 42.81 -2.62
CA LEU A 105 4.07 43.46 -2.53
C LEU A 105 4.02 44.42 -1.35
N ARG A 106 5.00 44.29 -0.43
CA ARG A 106 5.11 45.23 0.68
C ARG A 106 5.13 46.63 0.09
N ARG A 107 4.42 47.54 0.75
CA ARG A 107 4.52 48.97 0.44
C ARG A 107 6.00 49.30 0.46
N ASP A 108 6.50 49.72 -0.69
CA ASP A 108 7.81 50.33 -0.77
C ASP A 108 7.76 51.59 0.11
N GLU A 109 8.66 51.67 1.09
CA GLU A 109 8.77 52.87 1.92
C GLU A 109 9.34 54.06 1.12
N GLY A 110 9.81 53.78 -0.11
CA GLY A 110 10.44 54.74 -1.00
C GLY A 110 11.88 55.01 -0.60
N ASP A 111 12.63 55.58 -1.52
CA ASP A 111 13.97 56.06 -1.24
C ASP A 111 13.87 57.31 -0.34
N ASP A 112 14.61 57.33 0.76
CA ASP A 112 14.70 58.49 1.65
C ASP A 112 15.73 59.47 1.06
N PRO A 113 15.31 60.63 0.53
CA PRO A 113 16.23 61.56 -0.15
C PRO A 113 17.30 62.13 0.81
N GLU A 114 17.05 62.10 2.12
CA GLU A 114 18.02 62.51 3.15
C GLU A 114 19.10 61.45 3.41
N ARG A 115 18.84 60.18 3.05
CA ARG A 115 19.78 59.05 3.22
C ARG A 115 20.55 58.71 1.97
N GLU A 116 20.05 59.10 0.80
CA GLU A 116 20.66 58.79 -0.50
C GLU A 116 21.22 60.06 -1.16
N PRO A 117 22.46 60.47 -0.83
CA PRO A 117 23.08 61.69 -1.37
C PRO A 117 23.32 61.68 -2.89
N PHE A 118 23.04 60.55 -3.55
CA PHE A 118 23.15 60.37 -5.01
C PHE A 118 21.80 60.44 -5.72
N TRP A 119 20.69 60.49 -4.97
CA TRP A 119 19.34 60.61 -5.52
C TRP A 119 19.12 62.07 -5.92
N GLN A 120 19.53 62.39 -7.15
CA GLN A 120 19.31 63.70 -7.76
C GLN A 120 18.15 63.59 -8.73
N GLU A 121 17.30 64.61 -8.76
CA GLU A 121 16.24 64.71 -9.76
C GLU A 121 16.88 64.72 -11.16
N ASP A 122 16.41 63.83 -12.03
CA ASP A 122 16.88 63.78 -13.41
C ASP A 122 16.56 65.11 -14.12
N PRO A 123 17.47 65.64 -14.95
CA PRO A 123 17.21 66.86 -15.69
C PRO A 123 16.02 66.65 -16.63
N GLU A 124 15.19 67.69 -16.79
CA GLU A 124 14.07 67.67 -17.74
C GLU A 124 14.59 67.25 -19.13
N PRO A 125 13.96 66.24 -19.77
CA PRO A 125 14.43 65.79 -21.06
C PRO A 125 14.40 66.93 -22.07
N HIS A 126 15.45 67.04 -22.87
CA HIS A 126 15.50 68.03 -23.94
C HIS A 126 14.30 67.84 -24.86
N PRO A 127 13.65 68.93 -25.33
CA PRO A 127 12.56 68.84 -26.29
C PRO A 127 12.99 67.98 -27.48
N CYS A 128 12.31 66.85 -27.68
CA CYS A 128 12.56 66.02 -28.84
C CYS A 128 11.92 66.67 -30.07
N ALA A 129 12.53 66.47 -31.24
CA ALA A 129 11.84 66.79 -32.48
C ALA A 129 10.57 65.94 -32.55
N ILE A 130 9.44 66.60 -32.79
CA ILE A 130 8.14 65.96 -32.98
C ILE A 130 8.32 64.91 -34.08
N ASP A 131 8.20 63.63 -33.71
CA ASP A 131 8.34 62.55 -34.67
C ASP A 131 7.08 62.45 -35.55
N ALA A 132 7.17 61.65 -36.62
CA ALA A 132 6.05 61.47 -37.53
C ALA A 132 4.85 60.71 -36.91
N TRP A 133 4.93 60.30 -35.64
CA TRP A 133 3.86 59.62 -34.91
C TRP A 133 3.03 60.60 -34.06
N ALA A 134 3.51 61.82 -33.87
CA ALA A 134 2.77 62.92 -33.24
C ALA A 134 1.98 63.74 -34.29
N GLU A 135 0.97 63.12 -34.89
CA GLU A 135 0.07 63.78 -35.83
C GLU A 135 -0.77 64.85 -35.10
N GLY A 136 -0.49 66.14 -35.35
CA GLY A 136 -1.29 67.28 -34.84
C GLY A 136 -0.58 68.31 -33.96
N CYS A 137 0.74 68.23 -33.75
CA CYS A 137 1.45 69.25 -32.98
C CYS A 137 1.70 70.54 -33.79
N VAL A 138 1.38 71.71 -33.21
CA VAL A 138 1.53 73.04 -33.82
C VAL A 138 3.00 73.50 -33.77
N PRO A 139 3.61 73.99 -34.87
CA PRO A 139 4.99 74.45 -34.86
C PRO A 139 5.17 75.70 -33.97
N VAL A 140 6.20 75.69 -33.11
CA VAL A 140 6.59 76.86 -32.31
C VAL A 140 7.35 77.85 -33.20
N LEU A 141 6.78 79.04 -33.41
CA LEU A 141 7.45 80.13 -34.12
C LEU A 141 8.09 81.08 -33.10
N HIS A 142 9.42 81.17 -33.11
CA HIS A 142 10.14 82.20 -32.35
C HIS A 142 10.11 83.51 -33.12
N SER A 143 9.52 84.56 -32.55
CA SER A 143 9.61 85.91 -33.09
C SER A 143 11.04 86.43 -32.96
N ALA A 144 11.68 86.77 -34.08
CA ALA A 144 12.94 87.49 -34.06
C ALA A 144 12.74 88.86 -33.39
N GLN A 145 13.44 89.12 -32.29
CA GLN A 145 13.52 90.46 -31.72
C GLN A 145 14.27 91.36 -32.73
N GLN A 146 13.58 92.38 -33.22
CA GLN A 146 14.18 93.54 -33.90
C GLN A 146 14.76 94.51 -32.88
#